data_AF-A0A834HFG9-F1
#
_entry.id   AF-A0A834HFG9-F1
#
_cell.length_a   1.000
_cell.length_b   1.000
_cell.length_c   1.000
_cell.angle_alpha   90.00
_cell.angle_beta   90.00
_cell.angle_gamma   90.00
#
_symmetry.space_group_name_H-M   'P 1'
#
loop_
_entity.id
_entity.type
_entity.pdbx_description
1 polymer ?
#
loop_
_entity_poly.entity_id
_entity_poly.type
_entity_poly.pdbx_seq_one_letter_code
_entity_poly.pdbx_strand_id
1 'polypeptide(L)'
;MSMELDRLAIASVGAVVAVVIWLGWSALNWVWLRPRRLERRLREQGLSGTSYKLLFGDVKDSSDMTERAKSSPIPFSQDILPRVVPFLLNSVDTYDLDHLKDWMHGIYD
;
A
#
# COMPACT_ATOMS: atom_id res chain seq x y z
N MET A 1 -30.59 -28.96 -36.51
CA MET A 1 -30.39 -27.58 -36.00
C MET A 1 -30.46 -27.52 -34.48
N SER A 2 -31.46 -28.12 -33.81
CA SER A 2 -31.54 -28.19 -32.34
C SER A 2 -30.36 -28.90 -31.67
N MET A 3 -29.93 -30.05 -32.20
CA MET A 3 -28.81 -30.82 -31.61
C MET A 3 -27.46 -30.08 -31.62
N GLU A 4 -27.23 -29.15 -32.54
CA GLU A 4 -26.00 -28.35 -32.59
C GLU A 4 -26.03 -27.22 -31.54
N LEU A 5 -27.20 -26.64 -31.30
CA LEU A 5 -27.40 -25.62 -30.26
C LEU A 5 -27.21 -26.21 -28.86
N ASP A 6 -27.73 -27.42 -28.59
CA ASP A 6 -27.58 -28.09 -27.29
C ASP A 6 -26.12 -28.44 -27.00
N ARG A 7 -25.36 -28.89 -28.01
CA ARG A 7 -23.93 -29.19 -27.87
C ARG A 7 -23.10 -27.95 -27.54
N LEU A 8 -23.38 -26.84 -28.21
CA LEU A 8 -22.73 -25.56 -27.94
C LEU A 8 -23.09 -25.04 -26.54
N ALA A 9 -24.35 -25.20 -26.12
CA ALA A 9 -24.79 -24.85 -24.77
C ALA A 9 -24.02 -25.67 -23.72
N ILE A 10 -23.96 -26.99 -23.86
CA ILE A 10 -23.23 -27.88 -22.93
C ILE A 10 -21.73 -27.52 -22.87
N ALA A 11 -21.11 -27.26 -24.02
CA ALA A 11 -19.71 -26.86 -24.08
C ALA A 11 -19.45 -25.52 -23.38
N SER A 12 -20.34 -24.53 -23.58
CA SER A 12 -20.23 -23.21 -22.93
C SER A 12 -20.36 -23.31 -21.41
N VAL A 13 -21.29 -24.13 -20.91
CA VAL A 13 -21.46 -24.39 -19.47
C VAL A 13 -20.22 -25.07 -18.89
N GLY A 14 -19.68 -26.08 -19.58
CA GLY A 14 -18.45 -26.75 -19.17
C GLY A 14 -17.26 -25.79 -19.06
N ALA A 15 -17.11 -24.88 -20.03
CA ALA A 15 -16.05 -23.87 -20.00
C ALA A 15 -16.20 -22.91 -18.82
N VAL A 16 -17.40 -22.43 -18.54
CA VAL A 16 -17.67 -21.56 -17.38
C VAL A 16 -17.33 -22.26 -16.08
N VAL A 17 -17.74 -23.52 -15.90
CA VAL A 17 -17.44 -24.32 -14.71
C VAL A 17 -15.93 -24.49 -14.54
N ALA A 18 -15.20 -24.79 -15.62
CA ALA A 18 -13.74 -24.93 -15.56
C ALA A 18 -13.04 -23.64 -15.13
N VAL A 19 -13.50 -22.49 -15.64
CA VAL A 19 -12.96 -21.16 -15.23
C VAL A 19 -13.22 -20.90 -13.75
N VAL A 20 -14.42 -21.19 -13.25
CA VAL A 20 -14.75 -21.00 -11.82
C VAL A 20 -13.87 -21.86 -10.93
N ILE A 21 -13.67 -23.14 -11.29
CA ILE A 21 -12.78 -24.05 -10.55
C ILE A 21 -11.34 -23.51 -10.57
N TRP A 22 -10.86 -23.08 -11.73
CA TRP A 22 -9.51 -22.53 -11.87
C TRP A 22 -9.30 -21.26 -11.04
N LEU A 23 -10.27 -20.34 -11.05
CA LEU A 23 -10.24 -19.14 -10.21
C LEU A 23 -10.25 -19.48 -8.73
N GLY A 24 -11.08 -20.44 -8.30
CA GLY A 24 -11.11 -20.91 -6.93
C GLY A 24 -9.78 -21.51 -6.48
N TRP A 25 -9.18 -22.36 -7.30
CA TRP A 25 -7.87 -22.95 -7.03
C TRP A 25 -6.76 -21.90 -7.00
N SER A 26 -6.77 -20.97 -7.94
CA SER A 26 -5.82 -19.86 -8.02
C SER A 26 -5.93 -18.95 -6.79
N ALA A 27 -7.15 -18.61 -6.37
CA ALA A 27 -7.41 -17.83 -5.16
C ALA A 27 -6.90 -18.55 -3.92
N LEU A 28 -7.17 -19.85 -3.77
CA LEU A 28 -6.67 -20.64 -2.64
C LEU A 28 -5.13 -20.65 -2.60
N ASN A 29 -4.50 -20.89 -3.74
CA ASN A 29 -3.05 -20.85 -3.89
C ASN A 29 -2.49 -19.45 -3.56
N TRP A 30 -3.15 -18.39 -4.02
CA TRP A 30 -2.75 -17.02 -3.75
C TRP A 30 -2.90 -16.64 -2.27
N VAL A 31 -4.05 -16.96 -1.66
CA VAL A 31 -4.36 -16.66 -0.25
C VAL A 31 -3.48 -17.46 0.71
N TRP A 32 -3.03 -18.67 0.34
CA TRP A 32 -2.27 -19.53 1.26
C TRP A 32 -0.77 -19.63 0.94
N LEU A 33 -0.39 -19.90 -0.31
CA LEU A 33 1.00 -20.16 -0.69
C LEU A 33 1.80 -18.87 -0.88
N ARG A 34 1.22 -17.82 -1.46
CA ARG A 34 1.92 -16.53 -1.63
C ARG A 34 2.37 -15.91 -0.31
N PRO A 35 1.52 -15.78 0.73
CA PRO A 35 1.95 -15.19 1.99
C PRO A 35 2.98 -16.04 2.72
N ARG A 36 2.86 -17.36 2.72
CA ARG A 36 3.87 -18.25 3.35
C ARG A 36 5.24 -18.14 2.68
N ARG A 37 5.29 -18.04 1.35
CA ARG A 37 6.54 -17.81 0.62
C ARG A 37 7.15 -16.44 0.94
N LEU A 38 6.32 -15.41 1.06
CA LEU A 38 6.76 -14.08 1.45
C LEU A 38 7.31 -14.06 2.88
N GLU A 39 6.59 -14.67 3.85
CA GLU A 39 7.02 -14.80 5.24
C GLU A 39 8.38 -15.49 5.34
N ARG A 40 8.58 -16.59 4.60
CA ARG A 40 9.86 -17.29 4.59
C ARG A 40 11.01 -16.42 4.09
N ARG A 41 10.82 -15.69 3.00
CA ARG A 41 11.84 -14.77 2.46
C ARG A 41 12.16 -13.63 3.41
N LEU A 42 11.16 -13.08 4.09
CA LEU A 42 11.35 -12.04 5.11
C LEU A 42 12.14 -12.58 6.31
N ARG A 43 11.83 -13.79 6.79
CA ARG A 43 12.59 -14.46 7.85
C ARG A 43 14.04 -14.71 7.45
N GLU A 44 14.29 -15.12 6.21
CA GLU A 44 15.65 -15.30 5.66
C GLU A 44 16.42 -13.97 5.59
N GLN A 45 15.73 -12.83 5.44
CA GLN A 45 16.31 -11.49 5.51
C GLN A 45 16.50 -10.96 6.94
N GLY A 46 16.22 -11.78 7.96
CA GLY A 46 16.28 -11.37 9.38
C GLY A 46 15.06 -10.59 9.86
N LEU A 47 14.04 -10.41 9.02
CA LEU A 47 12.76 -9.79 9.36
C LEU A 47 11.80 -10.84 9.94
N SER A 48 12.11 -11.32 11.15
CA SER A 48 11.26 -12.25 11.89
C SER A 48 10.07 -11.53 12.54
N GLY A 49 9.06 -11.21 11.73
CA GLY A 49 7.79 -10.63 12.19
C GLY A 49 6.82 -11.65 12.80
N THR A 50 5.59 -11.20 13.07
CA THR A 50 4.45 -12.04 13.44
C THR A 50 4.15 -13.06 12.34
N SER A 51 3.66 -14.25 12.70
CA SER A 51 3.26 -15.26 11.71
C SER A 51 2.02 -14.80 10.94
N TYR A 52 1.93 -15.16 9.66
CA TYR A 52 0.84 -14.72 8.79
C TYR A 52 -0.55 -15.10 9.34
N LYS A 53 -1.37 -14.07 9.62
CA LYS A 53 -2.80 -14.21 9.96
C LYS A 53 -3.62 -13.82 8.74
N LEU A 54 -4.43 -14.75 8.24
CA LEU A 54 -5.23 -14.59 7.02
C LEU A 54 -6.05 -13.30 7.03
N LEU A 55 -5.76 -12.43 6.05
CA LEU A 55 -6.52 -11.26 5.56
C LEU A 55 -6.88 -10.13 6.54
N PHE A 56 -7.07 -10.36 7.84
CA PHE A 56 -7.65 -9.36 8.75
C PHE A 56 -6.89 -9.16 10.07
N GLY A 57 -5.83 -9.91 10.34
CA GLY A 57 -5.09 -9.80 11.60
C GLY A 57 -4.38 -8.45 11.73
N ASP A 58 -3.28 -8.30 11.00
CA ASP A 58 -2.37 -7.17 11.20
C ASP A 58 -2.92 -5.84 10.63
N VAL A 59 -3.90 -5.91 9.72
CA VAL A 59 -4.50 -4.72 9.11
C VAL A 59 -5.27 -3.90 10.15
N LYS A 60 -6.01 -4.56 11.04
CA LYS A 60 -6.77 -3.90 12.11
C LYS A 60 -5.83 -3.29 13.15
N ASP A 61 -4.83 -4.05 13.60
CA ASP A 61 -3.86 -3.53 14.55
C ASP A 61 -3.09 -2.33 13.96
N SER A 62 -2.77 -2.38 12.66
CA SER A 62 -2.14 -1.27 11.95
C SER A 62 -3.05 -0.05 11.83
N SER A 63 -4.35 -0.22 11.57
CA SER A 63 -5.31 0.89 11.53
C SER A 63 -5.46 1.54 12.89
N ASP A 64 -5.58 0.73 13.94
CA ASP A 64 -5.76 1.21 15.32
C ASP A 64 -4.51 1.97 15.79
N MET A 65 -3.31 1.47 15.49
CA MET A 65 -2.05 2.18 15.77
C MET A 65 -1.98 3.51 15.02
N THR A 66 -2.41 3.53 13.76
CA THR A 66 -2.41 4.75 12.94
C THR A 66 -3.39 5.79 13.50
N GLU A 67 -4.58 5.36 13.94
CA GLU A 67 -5.57 6.25 14.56
C GLU A 67 -5.08 6.81 15.90
N ARG A 68 -4.42 5.99 16.72
CA ARG A 68 -3.77 6.44 17.96
C ARG A 68 -2.64 7.44 17.70
N ALA A 69 -1.82 7.20 16.68
CA ALA A 69 -0.76 8.13 16.30
C ALA A 69 -1.32 9.48 15.82
N LYS A 70 -2.44 9.46 15.07
CA LYS A 70 -3.12 10.68 14.61
C LYS A 70 -3.78 11.45 15.75
N SER A 71 -4.33 10.76 16.74
CA SER A 71 -4.98 11.39 17.91
C SER A 71 -3.99 11.93 18.93
N SER A 72 -2.73 11.50 18.89
CA SER A 72 -1.65 12.02 19.74
C SER A 72 -0.56 12.68 18.89
N PRO A 73 -0.82 13.86 18.30
CA PRO A 73 0.16 14.55 17.49
C PRO A 73 1.40 14.91 18.32
N ILE A 74 2.58 14.59 17.80
CA ILE A 74 3.85 15.04 18.39
C ILE A 74 3.89 16.57 18.25
N PRO A 75 4.23 17.33 19.31
CA PRO A 75 4.36 18.77 19.21
C PRO A 75 5.34 19.12 18.09
N PHE A 76 4.87 19.92 17.13
CA PHE A 76 5.64 20.36 15.97
C PHE A 76 6.73 21.33 16.44
N SER A 77 7.87 20.81 16.88
CA SER A 77 9.03 21.62 17.21
C SER A 77 9.83 21.92 15.93
N GLN A 78 10.38 23.12 15.88
CA GLN A 78 11.24 23.59 14.78
C GLN A 78 12.48 22.67 14.59
N ASP A 79 12.86 21.90 15.60
CA ASP A 79 13.99 20.95 15.55
C ASP A 79 13.66 19.63 14.82
N ILE A 80 12.37 19.33 14.61
CA ILE A 80 11.95 18.09 13.95
C ILE A 80 12.09 18.20 12.43
N LEU A 81 11.74 19.34 11.83
CA LEU A 81 11.80 19.48 10.37
C LEU A 81 13.21 19.24 9.79
N PRO A 82 14.31 19.82 10.34
CA PRO A 82 15.67 19.59 9.83
C PRO A 82 16.07 18.12 9.85
N ARG A 83 15.50 17.34 10.77
CA ARG A 83 15.79 15.92 10.92
C ARG A 83 14.96 15.04 10.00
N VAL A 84 13.72 15.44 9.71
CA VAL A 84 12.77 14.63 8.91
C VAL A 84 12.88 14.94 7.42
N VAL A 85 13.09 16.21 7.06
CA VAL A 85 13.15 16.68 5.66
C VAL A 85 14.32 17.67 5.44
N PRO A 86 15.58 17.23 5.67
CA PRO A 86 16.76 18.09 5.54
C PRO A 86 16.90 18.68 4.14
N PHE A 87 16.59 17.89 3.10
CA PHE A 87 16.73 18.34 1.71
C PHE A 87 15.75 19.46 1.35
N LEU A 88 14.51 19.38 1.83
CA LEU A 88 13.51 20.42 1.58
C LEU A 88 13.88 21.70 2.31
N LEU A 89 14.32 21.60 3.57
CA LEU A 89 14.78 22.77 4.32
C LEU A 89 16.04 23.39 3.74
N ASN A 90 17.00 22.59 3.29
CA ASN A 90 18.20 23.11 2.63
C ASN A 90 17.84 23.77 1.30
N SER A 91 16.89 23.20 0.54
CA SER A 91 16.42 23.83 -0.70
C SER A 91 15.68 25.14 -0.42
N VAL A 92 14.83 25.16 0.60
CA VAL A 92 14.16 26.37 1.10
C VAL A 92 15.25 27.38 1.45
N ASP A 93 16.18 27.11 2.37
CA ASP A 93 17.27 28.02 2.76
C ASP A 93 18.18 28.48 1.59
N THR A 94 18.49 27.59 0.64
CA THR A 94 19.35 27.92 -0.52
C THR A 94 18.63 28.77 -1.58
N TYR A 95 17.32 28.63 -1.70
CA TYR A 95 16.49 29.40 -2.62
C TYR A 95 15.66 30.48 -1.89
N ASP A 96 15.84 30.66 -0.57
CA ASP A 96 14.82 31.29 0.27
C ASP A 96 14.83 32.80 0.16
N LEU A 97 13.60 33.30 0.02
CA LEU A 97 13.00 34.50 0.60
C LEU A 97 13.71 35.85 0.48
N ASP A 98 14.99 35.96 0.17
CA ASP A 98 15.65 37.22 -0.14
C ASP A 98 15.12 37.77 -1.45
N HIS A 99 15.08 36.95 -2.51
CA HIS A 99 14.41 37.31 -3.77
C HIS A 99 12.94 37.70 -3.55
N LEU A 100 12.21 36.95 -2.72
CA LEU A 100 10.79 37.20 -2.46
C LEU A 100 10.56 38.42 -1.56
N LYS A 101 11.44 38.69 -0.60
CA LYS A 101 11.45 39.91 0.23
C LYS A 101 11.80 41.13 -0.61
N ASP A 102 12.77 41.04 -1.50
CA ASP A 102 13.16 42.12 -2.42
C ASP A 102 11.99 42.46 -3.38
N TRP A 103 11.33 41.43 -3.92
CA TRP A 103 10.12 41.60 -4.73
C TRP A 103 8.95 42.21 -3.95
N MET A 104 8.74 41.80 -2.69
CA MET A 104 7.72 42.40 -1.83
C MET A 104 8.06 43.85 -1.47
N HIS A 105 9.34 44.18 -1.24
CA HIS A 105 9.75 45.55 -0.93
C HIS A 105 9.46 46.50 -2.10
N GLY A 106 9.71 46.07 -3.34
CA GLY A 106 9.41 46.86 -4.55
C GLY A 106 7.93 46.99 -4.92
N ILE A 107 7.00 46.36 -4.18
CA ILE A 107 5.55 46.51 -4.37
C ILE A 107 4.94 47.54 -3.40
N TYR A 108 5.62 47.81 -2.27
CA TYR A 108 5.15 48.72 -1.24
C TYR A 108 5.91 50.06 -1.18
N ASP A 109 6.98 50.22 -1.99
CA ASP A 109 7.60 51.51 -2.36
C ASP A 109 7.03 52.00 -3.71
#